data_AF-A0A819CY72-F1
#
_entry.id   AF-A0A819CY72-F1
#
_cell.length_a   1.000
_cell.length_b   1.000
_cell.length_c   1.000
_cell.angle_alpha   90.00
_cell.angle_beta   90.00
_cell.angle_gamma   90.00
#
_symmetry.space_group_name_H-M   'P 1'
#
loop_
_entity.id
_entity.type
_entity.pdbx_description
1 polymer ?
#
loop_
_entity_poly.entity_id
_entity_poly.type
_entity_poly.pdbx_seq_one_letter_code
_entity_poly.pdbx_strand_id
1 'polypeptide(L)'
;MEKISLSISGSASVQFTEDENRLKTSLSIKFFGDIIPHNEELPQTFEKALELMKKVPLYFQKSNNGKGKPLEYILYPLKDVERFFQLETKINRVLTNLNLETITRIEKEFDDLLLAKQKFNDFYNESTICDLPSIGS
;
A
#
# COMPACT_ATOMS: atom_id res chain seq x y z
N MET A 1 7.60 -35.42 -9.44
CA MET A 1 7.26 -34.03 -9.07
C MET A 1 6.81 -34.06 -7.63
N GLU A 2 7.64 -33.52 -6.74
CA GLU A 2 7.40 -33.57 -5.31
C GLU A 2 6.35 -32.50 -4.93
N LYS A 3 5.25 -32.93 -4.33
CA LYS A 3 4.17 -32.04 -3.90
C LYS A 3 4.60 -31.36 -2.61
N ILE A 4 5.08 -30.13 -2.70
CA ILE A 4 5.35 -29.30 -1.52
C ILE A 4 4.00 -28.85 -0.94
N SER A 5 3.57 -29.47 0.16
CA SER A 5 2.42 -29.01 0.94
C SER A 5 2.91 -28.18 2.13
N LEU A 6 2.78 -26.85 2.05
CA LEU A 6 2.91 -25.99 3.22
C LEU A 6 1.56 -25.89 3.94
N SER A 7 1.47 -26.42 5.15
CA SER A 7 0.38 -26.14 6.08
C SER A 7 0.85 -25.07 7.07
N ILE A 8 0.41 -23.83 6.86
CA ILE A 8 0.56 -22.75 7.85
C ILE A 8 -0.71 -22.74 8.71
N SER A 9 -0.56 -23.04 10.00
CA SER A 9 -1.61 -22.89 11.00
C SER A 9 -1.03 -22.08 12.16
N GLY A 10 -1.52 -20.86 12.33
CA GLY A 10 -1.14 -19.99 13.45
C GLY A 10 -2.41 -19.53 14.17
N SER A 11 -2.53 -19.90 15.44
CA SER A 11 -3.54 -19.34 16.34
C SER A 11 -2.88 -18.29 17.22
N ALA A 12 -3.11 -17.02 16.90
CA ALA A 12 -2.70 -15.90 17.74
C ALA A 12 -3.89 -15.40 18.56
N SER A 13 -3.79 -15.50 19.88
CA SER A 13 -4.65 -14.78 20.83
C SER A 13 -3.85 -13.62 21.40
N VAL A 14 -4.44 -12.42 21.39
CA VAL A 14 -3.81 -11.22 21.95
C VAL A 14 -4.69 -10.75 23.10
N GLN A 15 -4.13 -10.73 24.31
CA GLN A 15 -4.75 -10.09 25.48
C GLN A 15 -4.27 -8.64 25.53
N PHE A 16 -5.21 -7.71 25.69
CA PHE A 16 -4.94 -6.28 25.69
C PHE A 16 -5.15 -5.72 27.09
N THR A 17 -4.25 -4.86 27.51
CA THR A 17 -4.36 -4.02 28.70
C THR A 17 -5.48 -2.98 28.54
N GLU A 18 -5.89 -2.37 29.65
CA GLU A 18 -6.97 -1.36 29.65
C GLU A 18 -6.61 -0.12 28.80
N ASP A 19 -5.34 0.30 28.82
CA ASP A 19 -4.84 1.39 27.99
C ASP A 19 -4.83 1.05 26.49
N GLU A 20 -4.46 -0.19 26.13
CA GLU A 20 -4.51 -0.66 24.74
C GLU A 20 -5.95 -0.74 24.22
N ASN A 21 -6.92 -1.09 25.07
CA ASN A 21 -8.33 -1.10 24.70
C ASN A 21 -8.87 0.30 24.40
N ARG A 22 -8.41 1.33 25.12
CA ARG A 22 -8.77 2.73 24.83
C ARG A 22 -8.16 3.20 23.52
N LEU A 23 -6.96 2.77 23.20
CA LEU A 23 -6.30 3.11 21.93
C LEU A 23 -7.03 2.48 20.73
N LYS A 24 -7.45 1.22 20.84
CA LYS A 24 -8.17 0.52 19.76
C LYS A 24 -9.44 1.23 19.29
N THR A 25 -10.21 1.80 20.21
CA THR A 25 -11.48 2.46 19.87
C THR A 25 -11.28 3.84 19.25
N SER A 26 -10.10 4.44 19.41
CA SER A 26 -9.75 5.74 18.83
C SER A 26 -9.18 5.68 17.40
N LEU A 27 -8.84 4.47 16.92
CA LEU A 27 -8.20 4.28 15.63
C LEU A 27 -9.23 4.14 14.50
N SER A 28 -9.00 4.88 13.41
CA SER A 28 -9.66 4.65 12.13
C SER A 28 -8.78 3.77 11.25
N ILE A 29 -9.35 2.68 10.72
CA ILE A 29 -8.61 1.71 9.91
C ILE A 29 -9.07 1.76 8.46
N LYS A 30 -8.09 1.80 7.55
CA LYS A 30 -8.29 1.64 6.11
C LYS A 30 -7.41 0.50 5.60
N PHE A 31 -8.00 -0.43 4.86
CA PHE A 31 -7.31 -1.58 4.31
C PHE A 31 -7.04 -1.40 2.81
N PHE A 32 -5.79 -1.61 2.41
CA PHE A 32 -5.37 -1.65 1.02
C PHE A 32 -4.62 -2.96 0.79
N GLY A 33 -5.03 -3.72 -0.22
CA GLY A 33 -4.40 -5.00 -0.50
C GLY A 33 -4.74 -5.52 -1.89
N ASP A 34 -3.82 -6.29 -2.45
CA ASP A 34 -3.99 -6.93 -3.76
C ASP A 34 -5.05 -8.02 -3.78
N ILE A 35 -5.43 -8.50 -2.60
CA ILE A 35 -6.40 -9.55 -2.39
C ILE A 35 -7.49 -8.96 -1.52
N ILE A 36 -8.60 -8.66 -2.18
CA ILE A 36 -9.80 -8.17 -1.54
C ILE A 36 -10.62 -9.40 -1.16
N PRO A 37 -11.10 -9.51 0.09
CA PRO A 37 -11.99 -10.59 0.46
C PRO A 37 -13.27 -10.48 -0.37
N HIS A 38 -13.50 -11.46 -1.25
CA HIS A 38 -14.69 -11.49 -2.08
C HIS A 38 -15.93 -11.50 -1.18
N ASN A 39 -16.78 -10.47 -1.32
CA ASN A 39 -18.04 -10.31 -0.59
C ASN A 39 -17.92 -10.08 0.94
N GLU A 40 -16.76 -9.73 1.48
CA GLU A 40 -16.66 -9.25 2.88
C GLU A 40 -16.46 -7.73 2.93
N GLU A 41 -17.05 -7.09 3.94
CA GLU A 41 -16.83 -5.67 4.21
C GLU A 41 -15.37 -5.41 4.58
N LEU A 42 -14.81 -4.30 4.08
CA LEU A 42 -13.48 -3.87 4.50
C LEU A 42 -13.49 -3.52 6.00
N PRO A 43 -12.43 -3.90 6.74
CA PRO A 43 -12.40 -3.70 8.18
C PRO A 43 -12.26 -2.22 8.50
N GLN A 44 -13.18 -1.71 9.31
CA GLN A 44 -13.15 -0.34 9.84
C GLN A 44 -12.77 -0.30 11.33
N THR A 45 -12.71 -1.46 11.99
CA THR A 45 -12.32 -1.60 13.40
C THR A 45 -11.11 -2.51 13.55
N PHE A 46 -10.41 -2.36 14.67
CA PHE A 46 -9.21 -3.15 14.97
C PHE A 46 -9.48 -4.66 14.98
N GLU A 47 -10.59 -5.09 15.60
CA GLU A 47 -10.97 -6.49 15.69
C GLU A 47 -11.27 -7.09 14.30
N LYS A 48 -12.03 -6.36 13.46
CA LYS A 48 -12.31 -6.79 12.09
C LYS A 48 -11.01 -6.86 11.26
N ALA A 49 -10.08 -5.93 11.47
CA ALA A 49 -8.80 -5.93 10.78
C ALA A 49 -7.95 -7.14 11.19
N LEU A 50 -7.88 -7.44 12.49
CA LEU A 50 -7.17 -8.61 13.00
C LEU A 50 -7.74 -9.92 12.44
N GLU A 51 -9.07 -10.06 12.43
CA GLU A 51 -9.74 -11.23 11.86
C GLU A 51 -9.52 -11.35 10.35
N LEU A 52 -9.53 -10.24 9.62
CA LEU A 52 -9.18 -10.23 8.21
C LEU A 52 -7.74 -10.70 8.00
N MET A 53 -6.78 -10.19 8.80
CA MET A 53 -5.36 -10.56 8.70
C MET A 53 -5.14 -12.05 8.92
N LYS A 54 -5.87 -12.68 9.84
CA LYS A 54 -5.83 -14.14 10.03
C LYS A 54 -6.32 -14.92 8.79
N LYS A 55 -7.26 -14.35 8.04
CA LYS A 55 -7.83 -14.95 6.83
C LYS A 55 -7.06 -14.63 5.54
N VAL A 56 -6.11 -13.68 5.56
CA VAL A 56 -5.30 -13.31 4.39
C VAL A 56 -4.70 -14.52 3.66
N PRO A 57 -4.07 -15.50 4.34
CA PRO A 57 -3.55 -16.70 3.66
C PRO A 57 -4.62 -17.49 2.89
N LEU A 58 -5.86 -17.56 3.40
CA LEU A 58 -6.97 -18.24 2.72
C LEU A 58 -7.39 -17.48 1.46
N TYR A 59 -7.35 -16.15 1.48
CA TYR A 59 -7.67 -15.36 0.30
C TYR A 59 -6.58 -15.47 -0.78
N PHE A 60 -5.31 -15.61 -0.40
CA PHE A 60 -4.21 -15.93 -1.33
C PHE A 60 -4.46 -17.24 -2.09
N GLN A 61 -4.92 -18.29 -1.40
CA GLN A 61 -5.23 -19.57 -2.06
C GLN A 61 -6.37 -19.45 -3.09
N LYS A 62 -7.30 -18.52 -2.89
CA LYS A 62 -8.42 -18.28 -3.79
C LYS A 62 -8.07 -17.33 -4.95
N SER A 63 -7.04 -16.50 -4.78
CA SER A 63 -6.62 -15.51 -5.79
C SER A 63 -5.79 -16.15 -6.89
N ASN A 64 -6.15 -15.90 -8.16
CA ASN A 64 -5.43 -16.38 -9.35
C ASN A 64 -5.10 -17.89 -9.31
N ASN A 65 -6.09 -18.72 -8.96
CA ASN A 65 -5.92 -20.18 -8.77
C ASN A 65 -4.78 -20.54 -7.79
N GLY A 66 -4.58 -19.73 -6.75
CA GLY A 66 -3.54 -19.91 -5.73
C GLY A 66 -2.16 -19.42 -6.14
N LYS A 67 -2.02 -18.80 -7.33
CA LYS A 67 -0.74 -18.24 -7.80
C LYS A 67 -0.47 -16.82 -7.30
N GLY A 68 -1.51 -16.13 -6.79
CA GLY A 68 -1.40 -14.74 -6.34
C GLY A 68 -1.10 -13.76 -7.48
N LYS A 69 -0.67 -12.54 -7.11
CA LYS A 69 -0.18 -11.53 -8.05
C LYS A 69 1.36 -11.41 -7.94
N PRO A 70 2.08 -11.16 -9.04
CA PRO A 70 3.52 -10.93 -8.96
C PRO A 70 3.83 -9.64 -8.19
N LEU A 71 4.81 -9.72 -7.27
CA LEU A 71 5.31 -8.57 -6.52
C LEU A 71 6.52 -7.93 -7.20
N GLU A 72 7.35 -8.75 -7.85
CA GLU A 72 8.60 -8.34 -8.46
C GLU A 72 8.69 -8.85 -9.90
N TYR A 73 9.31 -8.04 -10.75
CA TYR A 73 9.51 -8.34 -12.16
C TYR A 73 10.97 -8.13 -12.53
N ILE A 74 11.52 -9.05 -13.31
CA ILE A 74 12.84 -8.90 -13.92
C ILE A 74 12.65 -8.42 -15.36
N LEU A 75 13.10 -7.21 -15.64
CA LEU A 75 13.03 -6.62 -16.98
C LEU A 75 14.36 -6.82 -17.70
N TYR A 76 14.30 -7.29 -18.94
CA TYR A 76 15.47 -7.41 -19.80
C TYR A 76 15.57 -6.21 -20.74
N PRO A 77 16.77 -5.63 -20.91
CA PRO A 77 16.99 -4.64 -21.95
C PRO A 77 16.60 -5.22 -23.30
N LEU A 78 15.80 -4.48 -24.08
CA LEU A 78 15.32 -4.97 -25.37
C LEU A 78 16.47 -5.28 -26.35
N LYS A 79 17.63 -4.63 -26.20
CA LYS A 79 18.85 -4.98 -26.95
C LYS A 79 19.32 -6.42 -26.69
N ASP A 80 19.19 -6.89 -25.45
CA ASP A 80 19.55 -8.26 -25.09
C ASP A 80 18.51 -9.24 -25.64
N VAL A 81 17.23 -8.87 -25.62
CA VAL A 81 16.14 -9.64 -26.26
C VAL A 81 16.35 -9.75 -27.77
N GLU A 82 16.66 -8.65 -28.46
CA GLU A 82 16.98 -8.62 -29.89
C GLU A 82 18.16 -9.55 -30.21
N ARG A 83 19.19 -9.56 -29.36
CA ARG A 83 20.34 -10.48 -29.47
C ARG A 83 19.94 -11.94 -29.27
N PHE A 84 19.13 -12.26 -28.27
CA PHE A 84 18.70 -13.64 -28.00
C PHE A 84 17.83 -14.21 -29.11
N PHE A 85 17.01 -13.37 -29.75
CA PHE A 85 16.05 -13.78 -30.78
C PHE A 85 16.43 -13.39 -32.21
N GLN A 86 17.63 -12.84 -32.44
CA GLN A 86 18.15 -12.41 -33.76
C GLN A 86 17.20 -11.47 -34.52
N LEU A 87 16.57 -10.53 -33.80
CA LEU A 87 15.58 -9.62 -34.38
C LEU A 87 16.27 -8.41 -35.02
N GLU A 88 16.10 -8.21 -36.33
CA GLU A 88 16.52 -6.98 -37.01
C GLU A 88 15.58 -5.83 -36.66
N THR A 89 16.02 -4.89 -35.83
CA THR A 89 15.23 -3.74 -35.40
C THR A 89 15.95 -2.42 -35.69
N LYS A 90 15.22 -1.48 -36.30
CA LYS A 90 15.68 -0.13 -36.66
C LYS A 90 15.24 0.93 -35.64
N ILE A 91 15.15 0.59 -34.36
CA ILE A 91 14.66 1.53 -33.36
C ILE A 91 15.83 2.34 -32.82
N ASN A 92 15.97 3.58 -33.31
CA ASN A 92 16.95 4.52 -32.80
C ASN A 92 16.45 5.07 -31.46
N ARG A 93 17.02 4.58 -30.35
CA ARG A 93 16.55 4.92 -29.00
C ARG A 93 17.43 5.98 -28.38
N VAL A 94 16.83 7.12 -28.06
CA VAL A 94 17.43 8.11 -27.17
C VAL A 94 17.20 7.62 -25.75
N LEU A 95 18.20 6.96 -25.16
CA LEU A 95 18.23 6.72 -23.72
C LEU A 95 18.72 8.00 -23.03
N THR A 96 17.80 8.78 -22.50
CA THR A 96 18.16 9.79 -21.50
C THR A 96 18.38 9.05 -20.19
N ASN A 97 19.61 9.07 -19.68
CA ASN A 97 19.90 8.51 -18.36
C ASN A 97 19.07 9.27 -17.31
N LEU A 98 18.30 8.53 -16.52
CA LEU A 98 17.63 9.09 -15.35
C LEU A 98 18.73 9.54 -14.37
N ASN A 99 18.81 10.84 -14.11
CA ASN A 99 19.73 11.40 -13.15
C ASN A 99 19.14 11.22 -11.74
N LEU A 100 19.87 10.53 -10.86
CA LEU A 100 19.49 10.34 -9.46
C LEU A 100 19.22 11.69 -8.77
N GLU A 101 20.03 12.71 -9.05
CA GLU A 101 19.84 14.05 -8.48
C GLU A 101 18.48 14.64 -8.87
N THR A 102 18.04 14.44 -10.12
CA THR A 102 16.73 14.90 -10.59
C THR A 102 15.61 14.15 -9.88
N ILE A 103 15.74 12.83 -9.70
CA ILE A 103 14.74 12.01 -8.97
C ILE A 103 14.63 12.47 -7.53
N THR A 104 15.74 12.58 -6.82
CA THR A 104 15.76 13.01 -5.40
C THR A 104 15.22 14.43 -5.24
N ARG A 105 15.49 15.33 -6.20
CA ARG A 105 14.90 16.66 -6.19
C ARG A 105 13.38 16.59 -6.31
N ILE A 106 12.86 15.78 -7.22
CA ILE A 106 11.41 15.60 -7.38
C ILE A 106 10.79 15.03 -6.11
N GLU A 107 11.37 13.97 -5.53
CA GLU A 107 10.90 13.38 -4.26
C GLU A 107 10.78 14.45 -3.17
N LYS A 108 11.84 15.26 -3.00
CA LYS A 108 11.85 16.35 -2.02
C LYS A 108 10.73 17.37 -2.24
N GLU A 109 10.53 17.82 -3.47
CA GLU A 109 9.46 18.80 -3.79
C GLU A 109 8.06 18.23 -3.46
N PHE A 110 7.84 16.94 -3.71
CA PHE A 110 6.59 16.27 -3.36
C PHE A 110 6.40 16.12 -1.85
N ASP A 111 7.47 15.81 -1.11
CA ASP A 111 7.44 15.73 0.36
C ASP A 111 7.16 17.11 0.99
N ASP A 112 7.85 18.15 0.51
CA ASP A 112 7.64 19.52 0.97
C ASP A 112 6.20 19.99 0.71
N LEU A 113 5.64 19.65 -0.45
CA LEU A 113 4.23 19.92 -0.78
C LEU A 113 3.27 19.14 0.13
N LEU A 114 3.56 17.86 0.41
CA LEU A 114 2.74 17.03 1.28
C LEU A 114 2.71 17.59 2.70
N LEU A 115 3.87 18.02 3.22
CA LEU A 115 4.00 18.67 4.52
C LEU A 115 3.22 19.98 4.58
N ALA A 116 3.32 20.82 3.53
CA ALA A 116 2.55 22.06 3.46
C ALA A 116 1.04 21.78 3.48
N LYS A 117 0.58 20.77 2.74
CA LYS A 117 -0.82 20.33 2.73
C LYS A 117 -1.28 19.83 4.09
N GLN A 118 -0.46 19.04 4.79
CA GLN A 118 -0.76 18.55 6.14
C GLN A 118 -0.93 19.72 7.12
N LYS A 119 0.05 20.63 7.17
CA LYS A 119 -0.01 21.83 8.03
C LYS A 119 -1.25 22.68 7.75
N PHE A 120 -1.58 22.86 6.47
CA PHE A 120 -2.79 23.59 6.08
C PHE A 120 -4.06 22.89 6.55
N ASN A 121 -4.14 21.57 6.38
CA ASN A 121 -5.29 20.78 6.82
C ASN A 121 -5.43 20.79 8.34
N ASP A 122 -4.33 20.72 9.08
CA ASP A 122 -4.32 20.80 10.54
C ASP A 122 -4.84 22.18 11.00
N PHE A 123 -4.32 23.27 10.42
CA PHE A 123 -4.80 24.62 10.68
C PHE A 123 -6.30 24.78 10.36
N TYR A 124 -6.75 24.28 9.21
CA TYR A 124 -8.15 24.35 8.81
C TYR A 124 -9.05 23.61 9.80
N ASN A 125 -8.67 22.40 10.20
CA ASN A 125 -9.44 21.59 11.15
C ASN A 125 -9.46 22.24 12.54
N GLU A 126 -8.36 22.85 12.99
CA GLU A 126 -8.32 23.63 14.25
C GLU A 126 -9.23 24.86 14.19
N SER A 127 -9.21 25.61 13.08
CA SER A 127 -10.04 26.81 12.89
C SER A 127 -11.54 26.51 12.78
N THR A 128 -11.91 25.31 12.32
CA THR A 128 -13.32 24.90 12.21
C THR A 128 -13.88 24.38 13.54
N ILE A 129 -13.02 23.99 14.49
CA ILE A 129 -13.42 23.59 15.86
C ILE A 129 -13.66 24.81 16.75
N CYS A 130 -13.04 25.95 16.44
CA CYS A 130 -13.37 27.23 17.04
C CYS A 130 -14.40 27.95 16.19
N ASP A 131 -15.69 27.77 16.49
CA ASP A 131 -16.72 28.74 16.10
C ASP A 131 -16.31 30.12 16.64
N LEU A 132 -15.59 30.90 15.82
CA LEU A 132 -15.38 32.32 16.09
C LEU A 132 -16.76 32.97 16.04
N PRO A 133 -17.23 33.61 17.13
CA PRO A 133 -18.48 34.33 17.09
C PRO A 133 -18.35 35.38 15.99
N SER A 134 -19.28 35.35 15.05
CA SER A 134 -19.32 36.27 13.93
C SER A 134 -19.31 37.70 14.47
N ILE A 135 -18.21 38.42 14.30
CA ILE A 135 -18.22 39.88 14.48
C ILE A 135 -18.83 40.44 13.19
N GLY A 136 -20.16 40.33 13.11
CA GLY A 136 -20.96 41.06 12.14
C GLY A 136 -20.91 42.54 12.48
N SER A 137 -20.44 43.33 11.51
CA SER A 137 -20.58 44.79 11.47
C SER A 137 -22.01 45.19 11.11
#